data_AF-A0A537Y3T4-F1
#
_entry.id   AF-A0A537Y3T4-F1
#
_cell.length_a   1.000
_cell.length_b   1.000
_cell.length_c   1.000
_cell.angle_alpha   90.00
_cell.angle_beta   90.00
_cell.angle_gamma   90.00
#
_symmetry.space_group_name_H-M   'P 1'
#
loop_
_entity.id
_entity.type
_entity.pdbx_description
1 polymer ?
#
loop_
_entity_poly.entity_id
_entity_poly.type
_entity_poly.pdbx_seq_one_letter_code
_entity_poly.pdbx_strand_id
1 'polypeptide(L)'
;MARLARLTGRGGRKALVAGVLAIVIVIGTIAYAATTRSKPAAVGLDQIQHVVVVYMENWSFDSLYGKFPGANGIANATGVQVDRNGVPYAQLPQPPSAAKAEQSAGTTPPPDARFPAGLPNTPFD
;
A
#
# COMPACT_ATOMS: atom_id res chain seq x y z
N MET A 1 11.57 59.68 -64.33
CA MET A 1 10.60 58.57 -64.28
C MET A 1 11.27 57.35 -63.64
N ALA A 2 11.25 57.24 -62.30
CA ALA A 2 11.87 56.14 -61.57
C ALA A 2 10.84 55.03 -61.30
N ARG A 3 11.08 53.81 -61.80
CA ARG A 3 10.34 52.61 -61.37
C ARG A 3 11.13 51.89 -60.29
N LEU A 4 10.60 51.86 -59.06
CA LEU A 4 11.03 50.93 -58.02
C LEU A 4 10.56 49.51 -58.38
N ALA A 5 11.50 48.60 -58.60
CA ALA A 5 11.22 47.17 -58.63
C ALA A 5 11.28 46.62 -57.20
N ARG A 6 10.11 46.22 -56.67
CA ARG A 6 10.02 45.40 -55.45
C ARG A 6 10.58 44.01 -55.73
N LEU A 7 11.70 43.66 -55.09
CA LEU A 7 12.13 42.27 -54.92
C LEU A 7 11.74 41.78 -53.52
N THR A 8 10.46 41.49 -53.32
CA THR A 8 10.02 40.69 -52.16
C THR A 8 10.23 39.22 -52.48
N GLY A 9 11.41 38.71 -52.11
CA GLY A 9 11.85 37.34 -52.38
C GLY A 9 11.05 36.29 -51.58
N ARG A 10 10.28 35.48 -52.32
CA ARG A 10 9.57 34.28 -51.84
C ARG A 10 10.48 33.22 -51.18
N GLY A 11 11.80 33.33 -51.35
CA GLY A 11 12.82 32.44 -50.75
C GLY A 11 13.13 32.70 -49.28
N GLY A 12 13.05 33.96 -48.81
CA GLY A 12 13.42 34.30 -47.42
C GLY A 12 12.46 33.74 -46.37
N ARG A 13 11.16 33.69 -46.70
CA ARG A 13 10.13 33.10 -45.82
C ARG A 13 10.25 31.58 -45.72
N LYS A 14 10.65 30.91 -46.82
CA LYS A 14 10.89 29.46 -46.82
C LYS A 14 12.14 29.09 -46.02
N ALA A 15 13.20 29.90 -46.13
CA ALA A 15 14.43 29.73 -45.34
C ALA A 15 14.19 29.96 -43.84
N LEU A 16 13.41 30.99 -43.48
CA LEU A 16 13.02 31.26 -42.08
C LEU A 16 12.22 30.10 -41.48
N VAL A 17 11.21 29.60 -42.20
CA VAL A 17 10.37 28.47 -41.75
C VAL A 17 11.20 27.20 -41.59
N ALA A 18 12.11 26.90 -42.54
CA ALA A 18 12.99 25.75 -42.44
C ALA A 18 13.95 25.85 -41.24
N GLY A 19 14.49 27.05 -40.96
CA GLY A 19 15.35 27.29 -39.80
C GLY A 19 14.62 27.10 -38.47
N VAL A 20 13.38 27.62 -38.35
CA VAL A 20 12.55 27.42 -37.15
C VAL A 20 12.20 25.94 -36.96
N LEU A 21 11.85 25.23 -38.04
CA LEU A 21 11.53 23.81 -37.96
C LEU A 21 12.73 22.98 -37.48
N ALA A 22 13.93 23.29 -37.97
CA ALA A 22 15.16 22.64 -37.53
C ALA A 22 15.45 22.87 -36.04
N ILE A 23 15.23 24.09 -35.55
CA ILE A 23 15.41 24.41 -34.12
C ILE A 23 14.39 23.66 -33.25
N VAL A 24 13.12 23.58 -33.66
CA VAL A 24 12.10 22.83 -32.90
C VAL A 24 12.46 21.34 -32.84
N ILE A 25 12.96 20.76 -33.93
CA ILE A 25 13.40 19.37 -33.95
C ILE A 25 14.58 19.14 -32.99
N VAL A 26 15.57 20.05 -33.00
CA VAL A 26 16.74 19.95 -32.11
C VAL A 26 16.34 20.10 -30.64
N ILE A 27 15.43 21.03 -30.32
CA ILE A 27 14.94 21.18 -28.94
C ILE A 27 14.14 19.94 -28.52
N GLY A 28 13.32 19.39 -29.43
CA GLY A 28 12.55 18.17 -29.19
C GLY A 28 13.43 16.95 -28.92
N THR A 29 14.54 16.77 -29.64
CA THR A 29 15.46 15.64 -29.43
C THR A 29 16.24 15.75 -28.13
N ILE A 30 16.68 16.97 -27.75
CA ILE A 30 17.36 17.21 -26.47
C ILE A 30 16.41 16.97 -25.30
N ALA A 31 15.16 17.46 -25.40
CA ALA A 31 14.14 17.24 -24.37
C ALA A 31 13.79 15.74 -24.23
N TYR A 32 13.65 15.02 -25.34
CA TYR A 32 13.39 13.59 -25.33
C TYR A 32 14.52 12.81 -24.64
N ALA A 33 15.78 13.09 -24.99
CA ALA A 33 16.95 12.47 -24.36
C ALA A 33 17.08 12.81 -22.87
N ALA A 34 16.66 14.01 -22.43
CA ALA A 34 16.65 14.38 -21.02
C ALA A 34 15.55 13.67 -20.21
N THR A 35 14.50 13.18 -20.87
CA THR A 35 13.40 12.45 -20.20
C THR A 35 13.61 10.94 -20.11
N THR A 36 14.56 10.37 -20.85
CA THR A 36 14.91 8.95 -20.72
C THR A 36 15.75 8.73 -19.46
N ARG A 37 15.09 8.72 -18.31
CA ARG A 37 15.69 8.29 -17.05
C ARG A 37 15.82 6.77 -17.11
N SER A 38 17.06 6.28 -17.19
CA SER A 38 17.34 4.84 -17.07
C SER A 38 16.70 4.35 -15.78
N LYS A 39 15.75 3.41 -15.87
CA LYS A 39 15.24 2.72 -14.69
C LYS A 39 16.46 2.02 -14.08
N PRO A 40 16.74 2.18 -12.76
CA PRO A 40 17.83 1.44 -12.15
C PRO A 40 17.63 -0.04 -12.48
N ALA A 41 18.69 -0.71 -12.93
CA ALA A 41 18.64 -2.13 -13.20
C ALA A 41 18.10 -2.78 -11.92
N ALA A 42 16.98 -3.49 -12.04
CA ALA A 42 16.47 -4.27 -10.93
C ALA A 42 17.63 -5.21 -10.52
N VAL A 43 18.01 -5.17 -9.25
CA VAL A 43 18.89 -6.20 -8.67
C VAL A 43 18.17 -7.51 -8.94
N GLY A 44 18.68 -8.26 -9.91
CA GLY A 44 18.06 -9.50 -10.32
C GLY A 44 18.23 -10.55 -9.22
N LEU A 45 17.38 -11.57 -9.26
CA LEU A 45 17.44 -12.68 -8.32
C LEU A 45 18.82 -13.39 -8.36
N ASP A 46 19.59 -13.20 -9.44
CA ASP A 46 20.96 -13.69 -9.62
C ASP A 46 21.97 -13.13 -8.61
N GLN A 47 21.69 -11.99 -7.96
CA GLN A 47 22.54 -11.43 -6.92
C GLN A 47 22.23 -11.94 -5.50
N ILE A 48 21.12 -12.67 -5.32
CA ILE A 48 20.74 -13.23 -4.00
C ILE A 48 21.54 -14.52 -3.77
N GLN A 49 22.50 -14.48 -2.84
CA GLN A 49 23.31 -15.65 -2.50
C GLN A 49 22.65 -16.57 -1.47
N HIS A 50 21.81 -16.01 -0.59
CA HIS A 50 21.18 -16.74 0.52
C HIS A 50 19.74 -16.29 0.70
N VAL A 51 18.84 -17.27 0.83
CA VAL A 51 17.45 -17.06 1.23
C VAL A 51 17.24 -17.71 2.59
N VAL A 52 16.87 -16.91 3.58
CA VAL A 52 16.48 -17.39 4.90
C VAL A 52 14.96 -17.30 5.00
N VAL A 53 14.31 -18.45 5.19
CA VAL A 53 12.86 -18.50 5.40
C VAL A 53 12.60 -18.58 6.89
N VAL A 54 11.97 -17.55 7.44
CA VAL A 54 11.50 -17.54 8.83
C VAL A 54 10.02 -17.91 8.81
N TYR A 55 9.68 -19.04 9.42
CA TYR A 55 8.30 -19.48 9.58
C TYR A 55 7.83 -19.17 10.99
N MET A 56 6.69 -18.49 11.10
CA MET A 56 6.02 -18.25 12.38
C MET A 56 4.81 -19.18 12.47
N GLU A 57 4.70 -19.92 13.56
CA GLU A 57 3.52 -20.75 13.81
C GLU A 57 2.37 -19.94 14.40
N ASN A 58 1.17 -20.27 13.94
CA ASN A 58 -0.11 -19.93 14.55
C ASN A 58 -0.43 -18.43 14.72
N TRP A 59 0.10 -17.57 13.83
CA TRP A 59 -0.28 -16.16 13.75
C TRP A 59 -0.90 -15.83 12.40
N SER A 60 -2.08 -15.21 12.43
CA SER A 60 -2.70 -14.67 11.22
C SER A 60 -2.02 -13.36 10.79
N PHE A 61 -2.17 -12.97 9.52
CA PHE A 61 -1.65 -11.69 9.03
C PHE A 61 -2.26 -10.51 9.80
N ASP A 62 -3.57 -10.50 10.03
CA ASP A 62 -4.27 -9.41 10.70
C ASP A 62 -3.84 -9.25 12.17
N SER A 63 -3.53 -10.36 12.85
CA SER A 63 -3.02 -10.33 14.22
C SER A 63 -1.64 -9.68 14.35
N LEU A 64 -0.83 -9.68 13.28
CA LEU A 64 0.52 -9.09 13.32
C LEU A 64 0.60 -7.73 12.65
N TYR A 65 -0.14 -7.56 11.55
CA TYR A 65 0.00 -6.41 10.66
C TYR A 65 -1.35 -5.76 10.32
N GLY A 66 -2.44 -6.14 10.98
CA GLY A 66 -3.79 -5.63 10.68
C GLY A 66 -3.91 -4.10 10.79
N LYS A 67 -3.05 -3.47 11.59
CA LYS A 67 -2.96 -2.01 11.78
C LYS A 67 -1.87 -1.32 10.96
N PHE A 68 -1.07 -2.08 10.22
CA PHE A 68 0.04 -1.50 9.48
C PHE A 68 -0.49 -0.56 8.36
N PRO A 69 0.10 0.63 8.17
CA PRO A 69 -0.36 1.56 7.14
C PRO A 69 -0.37 0.93 5.75
N GLY A 70 -1.53 0.95 5.09
CA GLY A 70 -1.72 0.38 3.75
C GLY A 70 -1.97 -1.13 3.73
N ALA A 71 -2.00 -1.81 4.88
CA ALA A 71 -2.49 -3.19 4.95
C ALA A 71 -4.00 -3.23 4.67
N ASN A 72 -4.45 -4.25 3.94
CA ASN A 72 -5.86 -4.62 3.92
C ASN A 72 -6.20 -5.42 5.19
N GLY A 73 -6.01 -4.77 6.34
CA GLY A 73 -6.10 -5.39 7.65
C GLY A 73 -7.45 -5.14 8.35
N ILE A 74 -7.40 -4.88 9.66
CA ILE A 74 -8.58 -4.86 10.53
C ILE A 74 -9.56 -3.70 10.27
N ALA A 75 -9.16 -2.70 9.48
CA ALA A 75 -9.97 -1.51 9.21
C ALA A 75 -11.35 -1.83 8.60
N ASN A 76 -11.45 -2.92 7.83
CA ASN A 76 -12.70 -3.38 7.21
C ASN A 76 -13.29 -4.61 7.92
N ALA A 77 -12.70 -5.05 9.04
CA ALA A 77 -13.18 -6.23 9.74
C ALA A 77 -14.55 -5.94 10.39
N THR A 78 -15.56 -6.69 9.96
CA THR A 78 -16.91 -6.63 10.51
C THR A 78 -17.23 -7.94 11.20
N GLY A 79 -17.58 -7.89 12.49
CA GLY A 79 -17.97 -9.07 13.24
C GLY A 79 -18.20 -8.74 14.70
N VAL A 80 -19.38 -9.11 15.20
CA VAL A 80 -19.68 -9.09 16.64
C VAL A 80 -19.66 -10.52 17.14
N GLN A 81 -19.00 -10.75 18.27
CA GLN A 81 -19.08 -12.03 18.95
C GLN A 81 -20.48 -12.17 19.54
N VAL A 82 -21.06 -13.36 19.38
CA VAL A 82 -22.38 -13.70 19.86
C VAL A 82 -22.29 -14.87 20.83
N ASP A 83 -23.28 -14.97 21.72
CA ASP A 83 -23.44 -16.13 22.57
C ASP A 83 -23.96 -17.35 21.79
N ARG A 84 -24.17 -18.47 22.51
CA ARG A 84 -24.67 -19.72 21.93
C ARG A 84 -26.06 -19.59 21.27
N ASN A 85 -26.84 -18.59 21.67
CA ASN A 85 -28.17 -18.32 21.14
C ASN A 85 -28.15 -17.26 20.03
N GLY A 86 -26.96 -16.76 19.65
CA GLY A 86 -26.80 -15.74 18.63
C GLY A 86 -26.97 -14.31 19.14
N VAL A 87 -27.07 -14.09 20.45
CA VAL A 87 -27.19 -12.75 21.03
C VAL A 87 -25.82 -12.08 21.08
N PRO A 88 -25.62 -10.88 20.48
CA PRO A 88 -24.35 -10.17 20.56
C PRO A 88 -23.96 -9.83 21.99
N TYR A 89 -22.69 -10.03 22.33
CA TYR A 89 -22.16 -9.56 23.61
C TYR A 89 -22.10 -8.04 23.64
N ALA A 90 -22.59 -7.43 24.73
CA ALA A 90 -22.41 -6.00 24.99
C ALA A 90 -20.93 -5.65 25.24
N GLN A 91 -20.25 -6.53 25.97
CA GLN A 91 -18.81 -6.52 26.22
C GLN A 91 -18.33 -7.96 26.28
N LEU A 92 -17.08 -8.19 25.94
CA LEU A 92 -16.51 -9.53 25.90
C LEU A 92 -16.31 -10.09 27.31
N PRO A 93 -16.67 -11.37 27.54
CA PRO A 93 -16.42 -12.02 28.81
C PRO A 93 -14.92 -12.24 29.02
N GLN A 94 -14.47 -12.11 30.27
CA GLN A 94 -13.09 -12.44 30.63
C GLN A 94 -12.84 -13.94 30.50
N PRO A 95 -11.63 -14.36 30.07
CA PRO A 95 -11.25 -15.76 30.09
C PRO A 95 -11.33 -16.35 31.51
N PRO A 96 -11.69 -17.63 31.64
CA PRO A 96 -11.64 -18.31 32.94
C PRO A 96 -10.20 -18.44 33.44
N SER A 97 -9.99 -18.36 34.75
CA SER A 97 -8.66 -18.53 35.34
C SER A 97 -8.12 -19.95 35.12
N ALA A 98 -6.91 -20.06 34.55
CA ALA A 98 -6.26 -21.34 34.23
C ALA A 98 -6.07 -22.27 35.45
N ALA A 99 -5.89 -21.70 36.65
CA ALA A 99 -5.70 -22.44 37.89
C ALA A 99 -6.95 -23.24 38.35
N LYS A 100 -8.07 -23.15 37.63
CA LYS A 100 -9.34 -23.81 37.97
C LYS A 100 -10.07 -24.41 36.77
N ALA A 101 -9.42 -24.56 35.61
CA ALA A 101 -9.99 -25.28 34.48
C ALA A 101 -10.13 -26.81 34.76
N GLU A 102 -9.42 -27.32 35.77
CA GLU A 102 -9.58 -28.67 36.33
C GLU A 102 -10.71 -28.76 37.38
N GLN A 103 -11.63 -27.79 37.45
CA GLN A 103 -12.78 -27.90 38.35
C GLN A 103 -13.82 -28.90 37.82
N SER A 104 -14.33 -29.72 38.74
CA SER A 104 -15.37 -30.72 38.50
C SER A 104 -16.52 -30.16 37.68
N ALA A 105 -17.00 -30.97 36.72
CA ALA A 105 -18.10 -30.63 35.83
C ALA A 105 -19.27 -29.98 36.58
N GLY A 106 -19.62 -28.74 36.20
CA GLY A 106 -20.70 -27.97 36.81
C GLY A 106 -20.28 -26.71 37.57
N THR A 107 -18.99 -26.47 37.77
CA THR A 107 -18.50 -25.22 38.39
C THR A 107 -17.97 -24.27 37.32
N THR A 108 -18.48 -23.03 37.26
CA THR A 108 -17.93 -22.00 36.37
C THR A 108 -16.67 -21.42 37.01
N PRO A 109 -15.49 -21.51 36.37
CA PRO A 109 -14.27 -20.93 36.92
C PRO A 109 -14.40 -19.41 37.06
N PRO A 110 -13.82 -18.80 38.10
CA PRO A 110 -13.82 -17.36 38.23
C PRO A 110 -13.06 -16.71 37.05
N PRO A 111 -13.43 -15.46 36.68
CA PRO A 111 -12.67 -14.68 35.70
C PRO A 111 -11.19 -14.55 36.05
N ASP A 112 -10.32 -14.62 35.04
CA ASP A 112 -8.89 -14.38 35.20
C ASP A 112 -8.61 -12.88 35.31
N ALA A 113 -8.23 -12.45 36.52
CA ALA A 113 -7.94 -11.05 36.83
C ALA A 113 -6.75 -10.45 36.04
N ARG A 114 -5.94 -11.27 35.35
CA ARG A 114 -4.88 -10.78 34.45
C ARG A 114 -5.43 -10.14 33.18
N PHE A 115 -6.66 -10.48 32.80
CA PHE A 115 -7.34 -9.88 31.66
C PHE A 115 -8.23 -8.74 32.16
N PRO A 116 -8.29 -7.60 31.46
CA PRO A 116 -9.20 -6.52 31.82
C PRO A 116 -10.67 -6.94 31.64
N ALA A 117 -11.54 -6.43 32.50
CA ALA A 117 -12.97 -6.57 32.33
C ALA A 117 -13.50 -5.56 31.30
N GLY A 118 -14.61 -5.92 30.64
CA GLY A 118 -15.36 -4.99 29.80
C GLY A 118 -14.73 -4.63 28.46
N LEU A 119 -13.95 -5.54 27.87
CA LEU A 119 -13.38 -5.34 26.54
C LEU A 119 -14.51 -5.14 25.50
N PRO A 120 -14.35 -4.18 24.57
CA PRO A 120 -15.34 -3.93 23.54
C PRO A 120 -15.48 -5.15 22.64
N ASN A 121 -16.72 -5.45 22.21
CA ASN A 121 -16.99 -6.53 21.27
C ASN A 121 -16.68 -6.09 19.83
N THR A 122 -15.40 -5.94 19.55
CA THR A 122 -14.85 -5.56 18.25
C THR A 122 -13.69 -6.48 17.90
N PRO A 123 -13.30 -6.58 16.62
CA PRO A 123 -12.06 -7.24 16.23
C PRO A 123 -10.87 -6.78 17.08
N PHE A 124 -10.02 -7.73 17.48
CA PHE A 124 -8.89 -7.50 18.38
C PHE A 124 -7.61 -7.17 17.63
N ASP A 125 -6.68 -6.58 18.39
CA ASP A 125 -5.28 -6.40 18.03
C ASP A 125 -4.38 -7.31 18.85
#